data_AF-A0A3N5XGX9-F1
#
_entry.id   AF-A0A3N5XGX9-F1
#
_cell.length_a   1.000
_cell.length_b   1.000
_cell.length_c   1.000
_cell.angle_alpha   90.00
_cell.angle_beta   90.00
_cell.angle_gamma   90.00
#
_symmetry.space_group_name_H-M   'P 1'
#
loop_
_entity.id
_entity.type
_entity.pdbx_description
1 polymer ?
#
loop_
_entity_poly.entity_id
_entity_poly.type
_entity_poly.pdbx_seq_one_letter_code
_entity_poly.pdbx_strand_id
1 'polypeptide(L)'
;MDQKGCQYVPRVVVVPTTGQLDILNSDGILHNIHTHSTANPAINKAQPKFKKTLTEKFTKPEIIKATCDAHAWMTGWIVVTDHPFVAVTDDKGNFAIKDLPPGDYKVEIWHETLGKQVKDVSIKAKEDAKLTLELAKK
;
A
#
# COMPACT_ATOMS: atom_id res chain seq x y z
N MET A 1 -5.43 8.20 0.27
CA MET A 1 -4.04 8.68 0.43
C MET A 1 -4.06 10.19 0.32
N ASP A 2 -3.49 10.91 1.26
CA ASP A 2 -3.50 12.38 1.29
C ASP A 2 -2.13 12.94 0.94
N GLN A 3 -2.11 14.09 0.27
CA GLN A 3 -0.93 14.92 0.06
C GLN A 3 -0.94 16.02 1.12
N LYS A 4 -0.14 15.78 2.16
CA LYS A 4 -0.07 16.62 3.36
C LYS A 4 1.38 16.73 3.83
N GLY A 5 1.83 17.95 4.13
CA GLY A 5 3.21 18.26 4.47
C GLY A 5 4.18 17.97 3.33
N CYS A 6 3.74 18.08 2.08
CA CYS A 6 4.47 17.63 0.90
C CYS A 6 4.93 16.17 1.02
N GLN A 7 4.03 15.30 1.49
CA GLN A 7 4.22 13.85 1.62
C GLN A 7 2.92 13.12 1.26
N TYR A 8 3.05 11.86 0.82
CA TYR A 8 1.91 10.96 0.73
C TYR A 8 1.66 10.28 2.07
N VAL A 9 0.48 10.49 2.65
CA VAL A 9 0.10 10.01 3.98
C VAL A 9 -1.21 9.20 3.90
N PRO A 10 -1.27 7.95 4.38
CA PRO A 10 -0.14 7.15 4.82
C PRO A 10 0.84 6.85 3.67
N ARG A 11 2.09 6.50 4.02
CA ARG A 11 3.16 6.17 3.05
C ARG A 11 2.82 4.94 2.21
N VAL A 12 2.09 4.00 2.80
CA VAL A 12 1.54 2.79 2.16
C VAL A 12 0.03 2.80 2.39
N VAL A 13 -0.74 2.59 1.33
CA VAL A 13 -2.20 2.39 1.40
C VAL A 13 -2.56 1.06 0.76
N VAL A 14 -3.52 0.36 1.35
CA VAL A 14 -4.07 -0.88 0.80
C VAL A 14 -5.41 -0.60 0.12
N VAL A 15 -5.62 -1.14 -1.06
CA VAL A 15 -6.85 -0.97 -1.85
C VAL A 15 -7.29 -2.33 -2.38
N PRO A 16 -8.54 -2.76 -2.15
CA PRO A 16 -9.04 -3.98 -2.78
C PRO A 16 -9.25 -3.77 -4.29
N THR A 17 -9.11 -4.81 -5.11
CA THR A 17 -9.32 -4.76 -6.57
C THR A 17 -10.74 -4.32 -6.98
N THR A 18 -11.71 -4.45 -6.08
CA THR A 18 -13.09 -4.02 -6.26
C THR A 18 -13.34 -2.57 -5.78
N GLY A 19 -12.36 -1.97 -5.11
CA GLY A 19 -12.46 -0.65 -4.50
C GLY A 19 -11.96 0.49 -5.38
N GLN A 20 -11.85 1.65 -4.75
CA GLN A 20 -11.24 2.85 -5.33
C GLN A 20 -10.39 3.55 -4.27
N LEU A 21 -9.42 4.34 -4.71
CA LEU A 21 -8.58 5.17 -3.86
C LEU A 21 -8.90 6.64 -4.10
N ASP A 22 -9.27 7.32 -3.03
CA ASP A 22 -9.28 8.79 -3.03
C ASP A 22 -7.88 9.32 -2.70
N ILE A 23 -7.37 10.17 -3.58
CA ILE A 23 -6.15 10.95 -3.44
C ILE A 23 -6.52 12.38 -3.08
N LEU A 24 -6.18 12.80 -1.86
CA LEU A 24 -6.52 14.11 -1.32
C LEU A 24 -5.36 15.09 -1.48
N ASN A 25 -5.67 16.39 -1.48
CA ASN A 25 -4.70 17.49 -1.44
C ASN A 25 -5.07 18.44 -0.30
N SER A 26 -4.58 18.11 0.89
CA SER A 26 -4.73 18.93 2.09
C SER A 26 -3.76 20.12 2.14
N ASP A 27 -2.61 20.06 1.45
CA ASP A 27 -1.62 21.14 1.45
C ASP A 27 -2.10 22.42 0.74
N GLY A 28 -3.00 22.30 -0.23
CA GLY A 28 -3.51 23.47 -0.96
C GLY A 28 -2.46 24.12 -1.86
N ILE A 29 -1.43 23.37 -2.26
CA ILE A 29 -0.48 23.73 -3.32
C ILE A 29 -0.63 22.74 -4.50
N LEU A 30 0.12 22.95 -5.58
CA LEU A 30 0.10 22.02 -6.72
C LEU A 30 0.87 20.74 -6.37
N HIS A 31 0.21 19.60 -6.50
CA HIS A 31 0.88 18.30 -6.55
C HIS A 31 0.47 17.54 -7.82
N ASN A 32 0.97 16.33 -8.00
CA ASN A 32 0.46 15.37 -8.98
C ASN A 32 0.66 13.96 -8.44
N ILE A 33 -0.23 13.06 -8.84
CA ILE A 33 -0.08 11.62 -8.62
C ILE A 33 0.48 10.99 -9.90
N HIS A 34 1.68 10.42 -9.80
CA HIS A 34 2.32 9.66 -10.86
C HIS A 34 2.53 8.21 -10.41
N THR A 35 1.78 7.28 -10.98
CA THR A 35 1.89 5.84 -10.66
C THR A 35 2.81 5.12 -11.64
N HIS A 36 3.69 4.28 -11.10
CA HIS A 36 4.58 3.41 -11.86
C HIS A 36 4.05 1.99 -11.76
N SER A 37 3.09 1.66 -12.63
CA SER A 37 2.42 0.36 -12.67
C SER A 37 2.79 -0.44 -13.92
N THR A 38 2.62 -1.75 -13.80
CA THR A 38 2.84 -2.78 -14.82
C THR A 38 1.55 -3.51 -15.16
N ALA A 39 0.70 -3.77 -14.17
CA ALA A 39 -0.54 -4.52 -14.35
C ALA A 39 -1.76 -3.59 -14.48
N ASN A 40 -1.78 -2.51 -13.70
CA ASN A 40 -2.81 -1.46 -13.74
C ASN A 40 -2.40 -0.31 -14.69
N PRO A 41 -3.36 0.52 -15.15
CA PRO A 41 -3.04 1.72 -15.93
C PRO A 41 -2.10 2.67 -15.16
N ALA A 42 -1.02 3.10 -15.82
CA ALA A 42 -0.17 4.16 -15.29
C ALA A 42 -0.91 5.50 -15.39
N ILE A 43 -0.80 6.30 -14.34
CA ILE A 43 -1.49 7.57 -14.19
C ILE A 43 -0.42 8.64 -13.96
N ASN A 44 -0.54 9.77 -14.64
CA ASN A 44 0.15 11.00 -14.26
C ASN A 44 -0.85 12.15 -14.32
N LYS A 45 -1.37 12.57 -13.16
CA LYS A 45 -2.45 13.56 -13.05
C LYS A 45 -2.07 14.69 -12.11
N ALA A 46 -2.05 15.92 -12.63
CA ALA A 46 -1.92 17.11 -11.82
C ALA A 46 -3.13 17.30 -10.87
N GLN A 47 -2.83 17.74 -9.66
CA GLN A 47 -3.79 18.06 -8.60
C GLN A 47 -3.50 19.46 -8.07
N PRO A 48 -3.99 20.52 -8.76
CA PRO A 48 -3.81 21.90 -8.32
C PRO A 48 -4.59 22.19 -7.03
N LYS A 49 -4.28 23.32 -6.36
CA LYS A 49 -4.83 23.70 -5.05
C LYS A 49 -6.35 23.62 -4.87
N PHE A 50 -7.11 23.84 -5.96
CA PHE A 50 -8.57 23.82 -5.97
C PHE A 50 -9.14 22.41 -6.16
N LYS A 51 -8.33 21.45 -6.61
CA LYS A 51 -8.73 20.05 -6.81
C LYS A 51 -8.43 19.25 -5.55
N LYS A 52 -9.37 19.30 -4.61
CA LYS A 52 -9.20 18.67 -3.28
C LYS A 52 -9.15 17.15 -3.31
N THR A 53 -9.83 16.53 -4.28
CA THR A 53 -9.90 15.07 -4.41
C THR A 53 -9.69 14.63 -5.86
N LEU A 54 -8.96 13.53 -6.01
CA LEU A 54 -8.86 12.68 -7.20
C LEU A 54 -9.30 11.27 -6.79
N THR A 55 -10.01 10.55 -7.64
CA THR A 55 -10.44 9.18 -7.36
C THR A 55 -9.95 8.28 -8.48
N GLU A 56 -9.23 7.23 -8.13
CA GLU A 56 -8.66 6.27 -9.08
C GLU A 56 -9.03 4.84 -8.70
N LYS A 57 -9.14 3.96 -9.70
CA LYS A 57 -9.43 2.53 -9.51
C LYS A 57 -8.23 1.71 -9.96
N PHE A 58 -7.94 0.66 -9.19
CA PHE A 58 -6.91 -0.33 -9.51
C PHE A 58 -7.56 -1.71 -9.38
N THR A 59 -7.61 -2.45 -10.48
CA THR A 59 -8.41 -3.68 -10.60
C THR A 59 -7.58 -4.95 -10.67
N LYS A 60 -6.24 -4.84 -10.68
CA LYS A 60 -5.33 -5.99 -10.65
C LYS A 60 -4.43 -5.94 -9.42
N PRO A 61 -4.17 -7.09 -8.75
CA PRO A 61 -3.24 -7.14 -7.63
C PRO A 61 -1.85 -6.65 -8.05
N GLU A 62 -1.32 -5.68 -7.32
CA GLU A 62 -0.05 -5.02 -7.65
C GLU A 62 0.45 -4.17 -6.48
N ILE A 63 1.77 -4.06 -6.30
CA ILE A 63 2.37 -3.04 -5.43
C ILE A 63 2.88 -1.91 -6.34
N ILE A 64 2.18 -0.78 -6.31
CA ILE A 64 2.38 0.34 -7.23
C ILE A 64 3.12 1.46 -6.51
N LYS A 65 4.25 1.90 -7.07
CA LYS A 65 4.94 3.11 -6.60
C LYS A 65 4.18 4.34 -7.07
N ALA A 66 3.96 5.29 -6.17
CA ALA A 66 3.40 6.60 -6.44
C ALA A 66 4.45 7.69 -6.19
N THR A 67 4.60 8.64 -7.10
CA THR A 67 5.49 9.80 -6.95
C THR A 67 4.75 11.11 -7.22
N CYS A 68 5.34 12.23 -6.78
CA CYS A 68 4.96 13.57 -7.25
C CYS A 68 6.13 14.14 -8.05
N ASP A 69 5.87 14.50 -9.31
CA ASP A 69 6.87 15.10 -10.19
C ASP A 69 7.17 16.56 -9.81
N ALA A 70 6.21 17.25 -9.20
CA ALA A 70 6.41 18.61 -8.68
C ALA A 70 7.29 18.64 -7.41
N HIS A 71 7.35 17.55 -6.67
CA HIS A 71 8.08 17.43 -5.41
C HIS A 71 8.80 16.08 -5.35
N ALA A 72 10.00 16.02 -5.91
CA ALA A 72 10.70 14.76 -6.20
C ALA A 72 10.95 13.83 -4.98
N TRP A 73 10.87 14.34 -3.75
CA TRP A 73 10.97 13.54 -2.52
C TRP A 73 9.68 12.81 -2.16
N MET A 74 8.53 13.24 -2.67
CA MET A 74 7.24 12.63 -2.39
C MET A 74 7.15 11.27 -3.08
N THR A 75 7.23 10.23 -2.26
CA THR A 75 6.99 8.85 -2.68
C THR A 75 5.90 8.26 -1.79
N GLY A 76 5.05 7.42 -2.36
CA GLY A 76 3.99 6.66 -1.71
C GLY A 76 3.89 5.27 -2.36
N TRP A 77 3.13 4.37 -1.75
CA TRP A 77 2.86 3.04 -2.30
C TRP A 77 1.40 2.67 -2.17
N ILE A 78 0.85 2.09 -3.23
CA ILE A 78 -0.51 1.59 -3.30
C ILE A 78 -0.42 0.08 -3.45
N VAL A 79 -0.85 -0.66 -2.43
CA VAL A 79 -0.88 -2.12 -2.41
C VAL A 79 -2.29 -2.56 -2.78
N VAL A 80 -2.44 -3.07 -4.00
CA VAL A 80 -3.71 -3.56 -4.53
C VAL A 80 -3.81 -5.06 -4.27
N THR A 81 -4.88 -5.50 -3.63
CA THR A 81 -5.10 -6.92 -3.26
C THR A 81 -6.47 -7.42 -3.71
N ASP A 82 -6.55 -8.69 -4.08
CA ASP A 82 -7.79 -9.40 -4.43
C ASP A 82 -8.35 -10.26 -3.28
N HIS A 83 -7.74 -10.19 -2.10
CA HIS A 83 -8.20 -10.89 -0.90
C HIS A 83 -8.19 -9.96 0.33
N PRO A 84 -8.98 -10.27 1.38
CA PRO A 84 -9.09 -9.40 2.55
C PRO A 84 -7.93 -9.56 3.56
N PHE A 85 -7.14 -10.63 3.43
CA PHE A 85 -6.10 -10.98 4.41
C PHE A 85 -4.81 -10.17 4.23
N VAL A 86 -4.82 -8.92 4.66
CA VAL A 86 -3.71 -7.98 4.48
C VAL A 86 -3.60 -7.05 5.69
N ALA A 87 -2.37 -6.68 6.06
CA ALA A 87 -2.11 -5.70 7.10
C ALA A 87 -0.94 -4.81 6.71
N VAL A 88 -0.98 -3.55 7.15
CA VAL A 88 0.18 -2.65 7.16
C VAL A 88 0.69 -2.62 8.59
N THR A 89 2.00 -2.77 8.77
CA THR A 89 2.60 -2.74 10.10
C THR A 89 2.45 -1.37 10.75
N ASP A 90 2.41 -1.33 12.08
CA ASP A 90 2.57 -0.09 12.83
C ASP A 90 4.02 0.42 12.80
N ASP A 91 4.28 1.53 13.50
CA ASP A 91 5.60 2.16 13.63
C ASP A 91 6.65 1.29 14.36
N LYS A 92 6.20 0.25 15.06
CA LYS A 92 7.03 -0.73 15.77
C LYS A 92 7.17 -2.05 15.01
N GLY A 93 6.57 -2.16 13.82
CA GLY A 93 6.61 -3.37 13.00
C GLY A 93 5.57 -4.44 13.37
N ASN A 94 4.63 -4.15 14.28
CA ASN A 94 3.58 -5.10 14.63
C ASN A 94 2.48 -5.13 13.57
N PHE A 95 1.88 -6.29 13.37
CA PHE A 95 0.73 -6.49 12.49
C PHE A 95 -0.21 -7.55 13.08
N ALA A 96 -1.46 -7.53 12.63
CA ALA A 96 -2.41 -8.59 12.91
C ALA A 96 -3.31 -8.78 11.70
N ILE A 97 -3.45 -10.02 11.23
CA ILE A 97 -4.45 -10.40 10.25
C ILE A 97 -5.45 -11.29 10.97
N LYS A 98 -6.70 -10.85 11.03
CA LYS A 98 -7.75 -11.52 11.80
C LYS A 98 -8.59 -12.42 10.89
N ASP A 99 -9.32 -13.32 11.52
CA ASP A 99 -10.33 -14.14 10.87
C ASP A 99 -9.80 -15.00 9.71
N LEU A 100 -8.52 -15.42 9.78
CA LEU A 100 -7.98 -16.44 8.90
C LEU A 100 -8.65 -17.78 9.20
N PRO A 101 -9.20 -18.46 8.17
CA PRO A 101 -9.59 -19.85 8.32
C PRO A 101 -8.39 -20.75 8.70
N PRO A 102 -8.65 -21.91 9.32
CA PRO A 102 -7.59 -22.90 9.51
C PRO A 102 -7.04 -23.39 8.16
N GLY A 103 -5.72 -23.51 8.05
CA GLY A 103 -5.05 -23.92 6.82
C GLY A 103 -3.58 -23.55 6.76
N ASP A 104 -2.93 -23.94 5.66
CA ASP A 104 -1.54 -23.60 5.37
C ASP A 104 -1.49 -22.40 4.41
N TYR A 105 -0.71 -21.39 4.77
CA TYR A 105 -0.62 -20.12 4.07
C TYR A 105 0.82 -19.77 3.73
N LYS A 106 0.98 -19.04 2.62
CA LYS A 106 2.18 -18.27 2.32
C LYS A 106 1.95 -16.82 2.67
N VAL A 107 2.65 -16.33 3.68
CA VAL A 107 2.64 -14.92 4.07
C VAL A 107 3.73 -14.21 3.28
N GLU A 108 3.33 -13.27 2.40
CA GLU A 108 4.24 -12.34 1.74
C GLU A 108 4.40 -11.09 2.60
N ILE A 109 5.65 -10.69 2.82
CA ILE A 109 6.02 -9.44 3.49
C ILE A 109 6.84 -8.63 2.50
N TRP A 110 6.47 -7.36 2.35
CA TRP A 110 7.13 -6.44 1.45
C TRP A 110 7.51 -5.15 2.18
N HIS A 111 8.71 -4.66 1.89
CA HIS A 111 9.19 -3.35 2.33
C HIS A 111 9.88 -2.64 1.16
N GLU A 112 9.65 -1.33 1.01
CA GLU A 112 10.09 -0.57 -0.16
C GLU A 112 11.60 -0.63 -0.43
N THR A 113 12.42 -0.77 0.61
CA THR A 113 13.89 -0.86 0.50
C THR A 113 14.45 -2.27 0.66
N LEU A 114 13.76 -3.13 1.42
CA LEU A 114 14.26 -4.45 1.82
C LEU A 114 13.71 -5.57 0.92
N GLY A 115 12.75 -5.24 0.06
CA GLY A 115 12.18 -6.14 -0.92
C GLY A 115 11.13 -7.07 -0.31
N LYS A 116 10.97 -8.23 -0.95
CA LYS A 116 9.97 -9.24 -0.59
C LYS A 116 10.59 -10.42 0.14
N GLN A 117 9.90 -10.89 1.16
CA GLN A 117 10.13 -12.19 1.80
C GLN A 117 8.82 -12.97 1.85
N VAL A 118 8.91 -14.30 1.79
CA VAL A 118 7.74 -15.19 1.90
C VAL A 118 8.03 -16.20 3.00
N LYS A 119 7.04 -16.47 3.87
CA LYS A 119 7.10 -17.53 4.87
C LYS A 119 5.85 -18.39 4.84
N ASP A 120 6.03 -19.67 5.08
CA ASP A 120 4.94 -20.61 5.29
C ASP A 120 4.45 -20.52 6.76
N VAL A 121 3.14 -20.49 6.96
CA VAL A 121 2.50 -20.48 8.28
C VAL A 121 1.27 -21.40 8.25
N SER A 122 1.13 -22.25 9.27
CA SER A 122 -0.05 -23.08 9.47
C SER A 122 -0.92 -22.50 10.59
N ILE A 123 -2.21 -22.27 10.29
CA ILE A 123 -3.21 -21.81 11.24
C ILE A 123 -4.07 -23.00 11.68
N LYS A 124 -4.10 -23.26 12.99
CA LYS A 124 -4.97 -24.28 13.58
C LYS A 124 -6.31 -23.68 13.99
N ALA A 125 -7.34 -24.53 14.11
CA ALA A 125 -8.68 -24.09 14.48
C ALA A 125 -8.69 -23.40 15.86
N LYS A 126 -9.18 -22.15 15.90
CA LYS A 126 -9.31 -21.32 17.10
C LYS A 126 -7.97 -21.03 17.81
N GLU A 127 -6.85 -21.09 17.09
CA GLU A 127 -5.52 -20.75 17.61
C GLU A 127 -4.93 -19.56 16.85
N ASP A 128 -4.23 -18.70 17.59
CA ASP A 128 -3.40 -17.65 17.00
C ASP A 128 -2.04 -18.23 16.58
N ALA A 129 -1.57 -17.89 15.38
CA ALA A 129 -0.18 -18.14 14.99
C ALA A 129 0.67 -16.88 15.20
N LYS A 130 1.86 -17.06 15.77
CA LYS A 130 2.86 -15.99 15.86
C LYS A 130 3.89 -16.14 14.76
N LEU A 131 4.15 -15.05 14.05
CA LEU A 131 5.19 -14.95 13.04
C LEU A 131 6.08 -13.76 13.37
N THR A 132 7.38 -14.01 13.52
CA THR A 132 8.42 -12.99 13.65
C THR A 132 9.38 -13.13 12.49
N LEU A 133 9.71 -12.00 11.87
CA LEU A 133 10.55 -11.93 10.68
C LEU A 133 11.57 -10.82 10.84
N GLU A 134 12.79 -11.09 10.39
CA GLU A 134 13.81 -10.07 10.20
C GLU A 134 13.96 -9.80 8.70
N LEU A 135 13.65 -8.56 8.30
CA LEU A 135 13.87 -8.10 6.95
C LEU A 135 15.32 -7.65 6.81
N ALA A 136 16.10 -8.40 6.06
CA ALA A 136 17.44 -8.00 5.64
C ALA A 136 17.45 -7.73 4.13
N LYS A 137 18.20 -6.71 3.71
CA LYS A 137 18.46 -6.47 2.29
C LYS A 137 19.21 -7.70 1.76
N LYS A 138 18.70 -8.32 0.70
CA LYS A 138 19.43 -9.38 -0.01
C LYS A 138 20.69 -8.81 -0.67
#